data_AF-A0A374BKI7-F1
#
_entry.id   AF-A0A374BKI7-F1
#
_cell.length_a   1.000
_cell.length_b   1.000
_cell.length_c   1.000
_cell.angle_alpha   90.00
_cell.angle_beta   90.00
_cell.angle_gamma   90.00
#
_symmetry.space_group_name_H-M   'P 1'
#
loop_
_entity.id
_entity.type
_entity.pdbx_description
1 polymer ?
#
loop_
_entity_poly.entity_id
_entity_poly.type
_entity_poly.pdbx_seq_one_letter_code
_entity_poly.pdbx_strand_id
1 'polypeptide(L)' 'MPGKVRLIPANTNEPMKHVVIYARVSSNTMDQLESLKAQIFGLTKFVSGHNNWKMKDSITIEKYGYNRLCMK' A
#
# COMPACT_ATOMS: atom_id res chain seq x y z
N MET A 1 -24.76 27.72 39.31
CA MET A 1 -23.98 27.85 38.05
C MET A 1 -23.73 26.44 37.53
N PRO A 2 -24.20 26.05 36.33
CA PRO A 2 -23.91 24.70 35.83
C PRO A 2 -22.43 24.64 35.48
N GLY A 3 -21.71 23.74 36.16
CA GLY A 3 -20.27 23.56 35.98
C GLY A 3 -19.94 23.23 34.52
N LYS A 4 -18.90 23.88 33.99
CA LYS A 4 -18.41 23.69 32.63
C LYS A 4 -17.83 22.28 32.48
N VAL A 5 -18.67 21.33 32.05
CA VAL A 5 -18.25 19.97 31.72
C VAL A 5 -17.37 20.03 30.48
N ARG A 6 -16.10 19.61 30.61
CA ARG A 6 -15.17 19.50 29.49
C ARG A 6 -15.30 18.10 28.90
N LEU A 7 -15.92 17.99 27.73
CA LEU A 7 -15.91 16.78 26.93
C LEU A 7 -14.55 16.66 26.23
N ILE A 8 -13.82 15.58 26.51
CA ILE A 8 -12.64 15.19 25.73
C ILE A 8 -13.17 14.35 24.57
N PRO A 9 -13.10 14.83 23.30
CA PRO A 9 -13.56 14.04 22.17
C PRO A 9 -12.71 12.76 22.07
N ALA A 10 -13.36 11.65 21.76
CA ALA A 10 -12.66 10.41 21.46
C ALA A 10 -11.70 10.66 20.30
N ASN A 11 -10.46 10.22 20.45
CA ASN A 11 -9.44 10.37 19.42
C ASN A 11 -9.91 9.66 18.14
N THR A 12 -10.30 10.43 17.12
CA THR A 12 -10.74 9.93 15.80
C THR A 12 -9.56 9.62 14.89
N ASN A 13 -8.36 9.39 15.43
CA ASN A 13 -7.25 8.88 14.64
C ASN A 13 -7.65 7.51 14.10
N GLU A 14 -8.18 7.50 12.88
CA GLU A 14 -8.46 6.28 12.16
C GLU A 14 -7.19 5.44 12.15
N PRO A 15 -7.25 4.16 12.57
CA PRO A 15 -6.05 3.35 12.68
C PRO A 15 -5.39 3.22 11.32
N MET A 16 -4.10 3.56 11.26
CA MET A 16 -3.30 3.52 10.04
C MET A 16 -3.25 2.07 9.52
N LYS A 17 -3.74 1.83 8.31
CA LYS A 17 -3.77 0.48 7.71
C LYS A 17 -2.48 0.23 6.94
N HIS A 18 -1.84 -0.90 7.23
CA HIS A 18 -0.68 -1.35 6.48
C HIS A 18 -1.12 -2.16 5.26
N VAL A 19 -0.70 -1.72 4.08
CA VAL A 19 -1.06 -2.37 2.81
C VAL A 19 0.20 -2.94 2.17
N VAL A 20 0.08 -4.17 1.66
CA VAL A 20 1.13 -4.88 0.92
C VAL A 20 0.58 -5.24 -0.45
N ILE A 21 1.36 -5.00 -1.49
CA ILE A 21 1.00 -5.39 -2.86
C ILE A 21 1.69 -6.71 -3.17
N TYR A 22 0.90 -7.70 -3.58
CA TYR A 22 1.39 -8.97 -4.08
C TYR A 22 1.10 -9.06 -5.58
N ALA A 23 2.16 -9.24 -6.37
CA ALA A 23 2.04 -9.41 -7.81
C ALA A 23 2.88 -10.60 -8.29
N ARG A 24 2.30 -11.36 -9.24
CA ARG A 24 2.93 -12.54 -9.83
C ARG A 24 2.97 -12.36 -11.34
N VAL A 25 4.13 -12.59 -11.93
CA VAL A 25 4.27 -12.66 -13.40
C VAL A 25 4.57 -14.11 -13.81
N SER A 26 3.90 -14.56 -14.87
CA SER A 26 3.97 -15.96 -15.33
C SER A 26 5.09 -16.21 -16.34
N SER A 27 5.59 -15.17 -17.02
CA SER A 27 6.68 -15.25 -18.01
C SER A 27 7.68 -14.11 -17.86
N ASN A 28 8.96 -14.37 -18.17
CA ASN A 28 10.05 -13.38 -18.13
C ASN A 28 10.17 -12.55 -19.42
N THR A 29 9.11 -12.47 -20.22
CA THR A 29 9.12 -11.65 -21.44
C THR A 29 9.10 -10.17 -21.05
N MET A 30 9.88 -9.33 -21.74
CA MET A 30 10.04 -7.90 -21.43
C MET A 30 8.69 -7.17 -21.35
N ASP A 31 7.74 -7.49 -22.23
CA ASP A 31 6.38 -6.91 -22.22
C ASP A 31 5.59 -7.23 -20.95
N GLN A 32 5.82 -8.40 -20.35
CA GLN A 32 5.16 -8.76 -19.09
C GLN A 32 5.76 -8.04 -17.89
N LEU A 33 7.07 -7.74 -17.94
CA LEU A 33 7.71 -6.92 -16.91
C LEU A 33 7.20 -5.49 -16.94
N GLU A 34 7.01 -4.91 -18.13
CA GLU A 34 6.41 -3.58 -18.29
C GLU A 34 4.93 -3.57 -17.84
N SER A 35 4.16 -4.61 -18.17
CA SER A 35 2.79 -4.77 -17.66
C SER A 35 2.75 -4.85 -16.13
N LEU A 36 3.68 -5.58 -15.52
CA LEU A 36 3.79 -5.69 -14.07
C LEU A 36 4.13 -4.34 -13.41
N LYS A 37 5.08 -3.60 -13.98
CA LYS A 37 5.41 -2.24 -13.50
C LYS A 37 4.19 -1.33 -13.56
N ALA A 38 3.43 -1.38 -14.66
CA ALA A 38 2.21 -0.59 -14.81
C ALA A 38 1.14 -0.96 -13.76
N GLN A 39 0.98 -2.25 -13.46
CA GLN A 39 0.06 -2.73 -12.41
C GLN A 39 0.48 -2.27 -11.01
N ILE A 40 1.75 -2.45 -10.65
CA ILE A 40 2.29 -2.00 -9.36
C ILE A 40 2.18 -0.47 -9.24
N PHE A 41 2.48 0.27 -10.30
CA PHE A 41 2.37 1.72 -10.33
C PHE A 41 0.92 2.20 -10.12
N GLY A 42 -0.05 1.57 -10.80
CA GLY A 42 -1.47 1.87 -10.62
C GLY A 42 -1.96 1.60 -9.20
N LEU A 43 -1.58 0.46 -8.62
CA LEU A 43 -1.95 0.12 -7.24
C LEU A 43 -1.27 1.03 -6.20
N THR A 44 -0.02 1.43 -6.44
CA THR A 44 0.70 2.38 -5.58
C THR A 44 0.01 3.75 -5.58
N LYS A 45 -0.38 4.25 -6.76
CA LYS A 45 -1.18 5.48 -6.92
C LYS A 45 -2.50 5.38 -6.16
N PHE A 46 -3.19 4.24 -6.26
CA PHE A 46 -4.44 4.00 -5.55
C PHE A 46 -4.25 4.05 -4.02
N VAL A 47 -3.23 3.37 -3.50
CA VAL A 47 -2.92 3.40 -2.05
C VAL A 47 -2.53 4.80 -1.58
N SER A 48 -1.78 5.56 -2.39
CA SER A 48 -1.38 6.94 -2.05
C SER A 48 -2.56 7.92 -1.98
N GLY A 49 -3.69 7.61 -2.60
CA GLY A 49 -4.92 8.41 -2.51
C GLY A 49 -5.66 8.25 -1.18
N HIS A 50 -5.29 7.26 -0.37
CA HIS A 50 -5.90 7.01 0.93
C HIS A 50 -5.00 7.51 2.07
N ASN A 51 -5.38 8.62 2.70
CA ASN A 51 -4.62 9.28 3.76
C ASN A 51 -4.28 8.38 4.97
N ASN A 52 -5.08 7.34 5.21
CA ASN A 52 -4.93 6.45 6.37
C ASN A 52 -4.22 5.14 6.01
N TRP A 53 -3.75 4.96 4.77
CA TRP A 53 -3.10 3.75 4.30
C TRP A 53 -1.61 4.01 4.09
N LYS A 54 -0.78 3.16 4.70
CA LYS A 54 0.67 3.19 4.52
C LYS A 54 1.11 1.93 3.79
N MET A 55 1.60 2.12 2.57
CA MET A 55 2.24 1.05 1.81
C MET A 55 3.52 0.62 2.53
N LYS A 56 3.68 -0.68 2.78
CA LYS A 56 4.86 -1.23 3.47
C LYS A 56 5.88 -1.85 2.51
N ASP A 57 5.40 -2.63 1.56
CA ASP A 57 6.27 -3.39 0.66
C ASP A 57 5.53 -3.80 -0.61
N SER A 58 6.28 -4.07 -1.67
CA SER A 58 5.78 -4.71 -2.89
C SER A 58 6.57 -5.98 -3.15
N ILE A 59 5.86 -7.12 -3.16
CA ILE A 59 6.46 -8.43 -3.37
C ILE A 59 6.12 -8.87 -4.79
N THR A 60 7.15 -8.99 -5.61
CA THR A 60 7.06 -9.55 -6.95
C THR A 60 7.61 -10.97 -6.94
N ILE A 61 6.80 -11.92 -7.39
CA ILE A 61 7.26 -13.29 -7.64
C ILE A 61 7.45 -13.47 -9.14
N GLU A 62 8.71 -13.63 -9.54
CA GLU A 62 9.07 -14.15 -10.85
C GLU A 62 9.17 -15.68 -10.77
N LYS A 63 8.81 -16.37 -11.85
CA LYS A 63 8.82 -17.84 -11.91
C LYS A 63 10.20 -18.47 -11.61
N TYR A 64 11.27 -17.66 -11.58
CA TYR A 64 12.66 -18.07 -11.34
C TYR A 64 13.37 -17.32 -10.19
N GLY A 65 12.67 -16.49 -9.40
CA GLY A 65 13.31 -15.74 -8.32
C GLY A 65 12.39 -14.77 -7.56
N TYR A 66 12.75 -14.46 -6.31
CA TYR A 66 12.05 -13.47 -5.50
C TYR A 66 12.73 -12.10 -5.67
N ASN A 67 12.01 -11.11 -6.19
CA ASN A 67 12.45 -9.73 -6.21
C ASN A 67 11.62 -8.92 -5.20
N ARG A 68 12.24 -8.52 -4.08
CA ARG A 68 11.63 -7.59 -3.11
C ARG A 68 11.92 -6.17 -3.56
N LEU A 69 10.87 -5.41 -3.89
CA LEU A 69 10.97 -3.98 -4.15
C LEU A 69 10.51 -3.21 -2.92
N CYS A 70 11.49 -2.74 -2.14
CA CYS A 70 11.26 -1.87 -1.01
C CYS A 70 11.06 -0.43 -1.53
N MET A 71 9.83 0.09 -1.45
CA MET A 71 9.57 1.50 -1.75
C MET A 71 10.15 2.35 -0.61
N LYS A 72 11.15 3.15 -0.94
CA LYS A 72 11.97 3.93 0.01
C LYS A 72 11.35 5.29 0.32
#